data_AF-A0A7L0R281-F1
#
_entry.id   AF-A0A7L0R281-F1
#
_cell.length_a   1.000
_cell.length_b   1.000
_cell.length_c   1.000
_cell.angle_alpha   90.00
_cell.angle_beta   90.00
_cell.angle_gamma   90.00
#
_symmetry.space_group_name_H-M   'P 1'
#
loop_
_entity.id
_entity.type
_entity.pdbx_description
1 polymer ?
#
loop_
_entity_poly.entity_id
_entity_poly.type
_entity_poly.pdbx_seq_one_letter_code
_entity_poly.pdbx_strand_id
1 'polypeptide(L)'
;YFFSLRAILCARSGYFAAMLSGSWAESSQEHITLQGISHAEMNVVLHSIYGAILDFPEEVDVGHMLGIADMYGLDGLKEVAIYILKRDYCNFFQKPVPGKQQPVLECMAIAHSLGVENLYAACMKWVGKHFARCFSEKSFANLPTELQNNCLVMLINSLVSSV
;
A
#
# COMPACT_ATOMS: atom_id res chain seq x y z
N TYR A 1 1.12 -10.05 23.63
CA TYR A 1 2.56 -10.31 23.49
C TYR A 1 2.74 -11.40 22.45
N PHE A 2 3.78 -11.29 21.62
CA PHE A 2 4.13 -12.29 20.62
C PHE A 2 5.47 -12.92 20.96
N PHE A 3 5.58 -14.23 20.72
CA PHE A 3 6.83 -14.96 20.82
C PHE A 3 7.30 -15.32 19.42
N SER A 4 8.57 -15.07 19.13
CA SER A 4 9.14 -15.37 17.82
C SER A 4 10.64 -15.68 17.93
N LEU A 5 11.15 -16.48 16.99
CA LEU A 5 12.56 -16.80 16.90
C LEU A 5 13.30 -15.65 16.23
N ARG A 6 14.23 -15.04 16.98
CA ARG A 6 15.08 -13.94 16.49
C ARG A 6 15.75 -14.28 15.15
N ALA A 7 16.25 -15.49 15.00
CA ALA A 7 16.90 -15.94 13.76
C ALA A 7 15.96 -15.87 12.56
N ILE A 8 14.68 -16.25 12.72
CA ILE A 8 13.69 -16.20 11.65
C ILE A 8 13.32 -14.75 11.33
N LEU A 9 13.08 -13.92 12.35
CA LEU A 9 12.82 -12.49 12.14
C LEU A 9 13.94 -11.82 11.33
N CYS A 10 15.20 -12.01 11.73
CA CYS A 10 16.35 -11.42 11.04
C CYS A 10 16.53 -11.98 9.62
N ALA A 11 16.28 -13.26 9.41
CA ALA A 11 16.44 -13.87 8.08
C ALA A 11 15.36 -13.42 7.09
N ARG A 12 14.18 -13.00 7.57
CA ARG A 12 13.01 -12.71 6.75
C ARG A 12 12.65 -11.24 6.66
N SER A 13 13.26 -10.39 7.48
CA SER A 13 12.98 -8.95 7.53
C SER A 13 14.27 -8.16 7.74
N GLY A 14 14.57 -7.26 6.80
CA GLY A 14 15.71 -6.35 6.90
C GLY A 14 15.63 -5.43 8.12
N TYR A 15 14.41 -5.03 8.50
CA TYR A 15 14.15 -4.23 9.70
C TYR A 15 14.54 -4.97 10.98
N PHE A 16 14.05 -6.21 11.16
CA PHE A 16 14.42 -6.99 12.34
C PHE A 16 15.90 -7.40 12.33
N ALA A 17 16.48 -7.65 11.17
CA ALA A 17 17.92 -7.85 11.05
C ALA A 17 18.67 -6.62 11.57
N ALA A 18 18.35 -5.42 11.09
CA ALA A 18 19.01 -4.19 11.52
C ALA A 18 18.82 -3.90 13.02
N MET A 19 17.64 -4.19 13.58
CA MET A 19 17.33 -3.96 14.99
C MET A 19 17.98 -4.99 15.92
N LEU A 20 17.97 -6.27 15.55
CA LEU A 20 18.30 -7.38 16.45
C LEU A 20 19.68 -7.99 16.18
N SER A 21 20.30 -7.66 15.04
CA SER A 21 21.67 -8.04 14.72
C SER A 21 22.60 -6.82 14.81
N GLY A 22 23.61 -6.89 15.67
CA GLY A 22 24.58 -5.80 15.89
C GLY A 22 24.67 -5.37 17.34
N SER A 23 25.07 -4.12 17.57
CA SER A 23 25.39 -3.56 18.89
C SER A 23 24.31 -2.59 19.42
N TRP A 24 23.10 -2.66 18.87
CA TRP A 24 21.96 -1.85 19.34
C TRP A 24 21.44 -2.39 20.67
N ALA A 25 20.80 -1.55 21.48
CA ALA A 25 20.34 -1.94 22.82
C ALA A 25 19.39 -3.15 22.78
N GLU A 26 18.53 -3.18 21.77
CA GLU A 26 17.54 -4.21 21.47
C GLU A 26 18.17 -5.59 21.21
N SER A 27 19.41 -5.64 20.73
CA SER A 27 20.14 -6.89 20.52
C SER A 27 20.39 -7.65 21.83
N SER A 28 20.45 -6.97 22.96
CA SER A 28 20.67 -7.58 24.27
C SER A 28 19.36 -7.88 25.03
N GLN A 29 18.22 -7.48 24.48
CA GLN A 29 16.92 -7.61 25.14
C GLN A 29 16.16 -8.88 24.72
N GLU A 30 15.46 -9.49 25.68
CA GLU A 30 14.50 -10.59 25.43
C GLU A 30 13.15 -10.06 24.94
N HIS A 31 12.83 -8.79 25.23
CA HIS A 31 11.58 -8.14 24.86
C HIS A 31 11.85 -6.83 24.12
N ILE A 32 11.18 -6.63 22.99
CA ILE A 32 11.19 -5.38 22.23
C ILE A 32 9.78 -4.80 22.15
N THR A 33 9.67 -3.48 22.10
CA THR A 33 8.40 -2.78 21.90
C THR A 33 8.39 -2.12 20.53
N LEU A 34 7.45 -2.49 19.69
CA LEU A 34 7.25 -1.88 18.38
C LEU A 34 6.14 -0.81 18.50
N GLN A 35 6.43 0.40 18.02
CA GLN A 35 5.49 1.51 18.02
C GLN A 35 4.81 1.61 16.65
N GLY A 36 3.57 2.14 16.64
CA GLY A 36 2.84 2.40 15.40
C GLY A 36 2.30 1.15 14.69
N ILE A 37 2.29 -0.01 15.35
CA ILE A 37 1.71 -1.25 14.83
C ILE A 37 0.72 -1.83 15.84
N SER A 38 -0.48 -2.17 15.38
CA SER A 38 -1.51 -2.83 16.17
C SER A 38 -1.25 -4.33 16.32
N HIS A 39 -1.98 -4.96 17.24
CA HIS A 39 -1.89 -6.41 17.42
C HIS A 39 -2.36 -7.20 16.19
N ALA A 40 -3.37 -6.69 15.47
CA ALA A 40 -3.87 -7.34 14.25
C ALA A 40 -2.86 -7.25 13.11
N GLU A 41 -2.24 -6.09 12.91
CA GLU A 41 -1.21 -5.88 11.90
C GLU A 41 0.06 -6.70 12.20
N MET A 42 0.48 -6.76 13.47
CA MET A 42 1.62 -7.58 13.86
C MET A 42 1.35 -9.08 13.66
N ASN A 43 0.09 -9.52 13.84
CA ASN A 43 -0.31 -10.88 13.47
C ASN A 43 -0.08 -11.12 11.97
N VAL A 44 -0.54 -10.23 11.09
CA VAL A 44 -0.34 -10.31 9.64
C VAL A 44 1.15 -10.38 9.29
N VAL A 45 1.96 -9.52 9.89
CA VAL A 45 3.44 -9.54 9.74
C VAL A 45 4.01 -10.90 10.12
N LEU A 46 3.69 -11.43 11.30
CA LEU A 46 4.25 -12.71 11.75
C LEU A 46 3.80 -13.87 10.87
N HIS A 47 2.53 -13.93 10.46
CA HIS A 47 2.05 -14.96 9.53
C HIS A 47 2.80 -14.90 8.18
N SER A 48 3.13 -13.70 7.70
CA SER A 48 3.95 -13.53 6.49
C SER A 48 5.43 -13.91 6.66
N ILE A 49 5.97 -13.82 7.88
CA ILE A 49 7.37 -14.19 8.18
C ILE A 49 7.51 -15.71 8.26
N TYR A 50 6.57 -16.38 8.94
CA TYR A 50 6.59 -17.82 9.18
C TYR A 50 5.95 -18.65 8.07
N GLY A 51 5.13 -18.03 7.23
CA GLY A 51 4.45 -18.67 6.12
C GLY A 51 4.16 -17.68 5.01
N ALA A 52 3.15 -17.97 4.20
CA ALA A 52 2.62 -17.02 3.25
C ALA A 52 1.18 -16.70 3.64
N ILE A 53 0.78 -15.46 3.41
CA ILE A 53 -0.62 -15.04 3.48
C ILE A 53 -1.06 -14.58 2.09
N LEU A 54 -2.34 -14.74 1.79
CA LEU A 54 -2.92 -14.37 0.50
C LEU A 54 -3.98 -13.27 0.64
N ASP A 55 -4.36 -12.93 1.87
CA ASP A 55 -5.37 -11.93 2.17
C ASP A 55 -5.15 -11.31 3.55
N PHE A 56 -5.81 -10.18 3.81
CA PHE A 56 -5.80 -9.50 5.10
C PHE A 56 -7.14 -9.64 5.83
N PRO A 57 -7.16 -9.67 7.18
CA PRO A 57 -8.38 -9.54 7.96
C PRO A 57 -9.11 -8.23 7.66
N GLU A 58 -10.44 -8.20 7.81
CA GLU A 58 -11.26 -7.01 7.51
C GLU A 58 -10.91 -5.79 8.38
N GLU A 59 -10.38 -6.00 9.58
CA GLU A 59 -10.05 -4.92 10.51
C GLU A 59 -8.72 -4.22 10.18
N VAL A 60 -7.99 -4.73 9.19
CA VAL A 60 -6.64 -4.26 8.83
C VAL A 60 -6.69 -3.35 7.61
N ASP A 61 -6.18 -2.13 7.77
CA ASP A 61 -6.07 -1.20 6.65
C ASP A 61 -4.95 -1.62 5.69
N VAL A 62 -5.32 -1.85 4.43
CA VAL A 62 -4.40 -2.35 3.40
C VAL A 62 -3.32 -1.33 3.07
N GLY A 63 -3.64 -0.04 3.09
CA GLY A 63 -2.68 1.04 2.84
C GLY A 63 -1.63 1.14 3.94
N HIS A 64 -2.05 1.07 5.20
CA HIS A 64 -1.16 1.06 6.34
C HIS A 64 -0.29 -0.21 6.37
N MET A 65 -0.86 -1.38 6.07
CA MET A 65 -0.09 -2.62 5.92
C MET A 65 0.94 -2.57 4.80
N LEU A 66 0.62 -1.90 3.68
CA LEU A 66 1.60 -1.70 2.60
C LEU A 66 2.81 -0.89 3.10
N GLY A 67 2.58 0.16 3.90
CA GLY A 67 3.64 0.93 4.54
C GLY A 67 4.44 0.12 5.57
N ILE A 68 3.77 -0.67 6.40
CA ILE A 68 4.44 -1.57 7.36
C ILE A 68 5.30 -2.60 6.62
N ALA A 69 4.79 -3.20 5.55
CA ALA A 69 5.52 -4.20 4.77
C ALA A 69 6.78 -3.62 4.13
N ASP A 70 6.69 -2.39 3.61
CA ASP A 70 7.85 -1.67 3.08
C ASP A 70 8.87 -1.35 4.18
N MET A 71 8.43 -0.74 5.27
CA MET A 71 9.28 -0.41 6.42
C MET A 71 9.98 -1.64 7.01
N TYR A 72 9.27 -2.77 7.09
CA TYR A 72 9.81 -4.00 7.65
C TYR A 72 10.66 -4.81 6.65
N GLY A 73 10.75 -4.37 5.39
CA GLY A 73 11.46 -5.08 4.33
C GLY A 73 10.86 -6.45 4.04
N LEU A 74 9.53 -6.52 3.97
CA LEU A 74 8.75 -7.74 3.72
C LEU A 74 8.16 -7.71 2.29
N ASP A 75 9.02 -7.93 1.28
CA ASP A 75 8.62 -7.79 -0.13
C ASP A 75 7.42 -8.65 -0.53
N GLY A 76 7.36 -9.90 -0.06
CA GLY A 76 6.21 -10.77 -0.34
C GLY A 76 4.90 -10.25 0.26
N LEU A 77 4.96 -9.62 1.45
CA LEU A 77 3.79 -8.99 2.07
C LEU A 77 3.39 -7.71 1.33
N LYS A 78 4.38 -6.95 0.85
CA LYS A 78 4.17 -5.76 0.01
C LYS A 78 3.45 -6.13 -1.28
N GLU A 79 3.84 -7.22 -1.94
CA GLU A 79 3.16 -7.74 -3.15
C GLU A 79 1.71 -8.13 -2.87
N VAL A 80 1.44 -8.79 -1.74
CA VAL A 80 0.07 -9.14 -1.31
C VAL A 80 -0.77 -7.89 -1.09
N ALA A 81 -0.25 -6.88 -0.39
CA ALA A 81 -0.97 -5.61 -0.19
C ALA A 81 -1.30 -4.91 -1.53
N ILE A 82 -0.33 -4.86 -2.46
CA ILE A 82 -0.55 -4.32 -3.81
C ILE A 82 -1.61 -5.12 -4.57
N TYR A 83 -1.61 -6.45 -4.43
CA TYR A 83 -2.63 -7.31 -5.04
C TYR A 83 -4.02 -7.01 -4.49
N ILE A 84 -4.17 -6.91 -3.17
CA ILE A 84 -5.44 -6.59 -2.50
C ILE A 84 -5.95 -5.21 -2.93
N LEU A 85 -5.08 -4.19 -2.98
CA LEU A 85 -5.44 -2.86 -3.52
C LEU A 85 -5.96 -2.96 -4.96
N LYS A 86 -5.28 -3.71 -5.83
CA LYS A 86 -5.74 -3.91 -7.21
C LYS A 86 -7.10 -4.63 -7.28
N ARG A 87 -7.31 -5.62 -6.43
CA ARG A 87 -8.53 -6.43 -6.37
C ARG A 87 -9.72 -5.62 -5.83
N ASP A 88 -9.56 -5.03 -4.67
CA ASP A 88 -10.67 -4.51 -3.87
C ASP A 88 -10.94 -3.02 -4.12
N TYR A 89 -9.90 -2.23 -4.38
CA TYR A 89 -10.06 -0.80 -4.68
C TYR A 89 -10.21 -0.56 -6.18
N CYS A 90 -9.41 -1.26 -6.98
CA CYS A 90 -9.38 -0.99 -8.42
C CYS A 90 -10.28 -1.91 -9.25
N ASN A 91 -10.83 -2.97 -8.67
CA ASN A 91 -11.52 -4.04 -9.41
C ASN A 91 -10.72 -4.44 -10.68
N PHE A 92 -9.42 -4.65 -10.52
CA PHE A 92 -8.45 -4.91 -11.59
C PHE A 92 -8.52 -3.94 -12.78
N PHE A 93 -8.87 -2.67 -12.51
CA PHE A 93 -9.02 -1.63 -13.53
C PHE A 93 -10.02 -1.97 -14.65
N GLN A 94 -11.06 -2.74 -14.30
CA GLN A 94 -12.18 -3.01 -15.19
C GLN A 94 -13.01 -1.73 -15.45
N LYS A 95 -14.06 -1.84 -16.29
CA LYS A 95 -14.92 -0.71 -16.62
C LYS A 95 -15.54 -0.10 -15.35
N PRO A 96 -15.70 1.24 -15.28
CA PRO A 96 -16.24 1.91 -14.10
C PRO A 96 -17.68 1.46 -13.84
N VAL A 97 -17.91 0.94 -12.63
CA VAL A 97 -19.24 0.74 -12.09
C VAL A 97 -19.71 2.10 -11.52
N PRO A 98 -20.94 2.55 -11.83
CA PRO A 98 -21.47 3.80 -11.28
C PRO A 98 -21.35 3.83 -9.74
N GLY A 99 -20.82 4.92 -9.20
CA GLY A 99 -20.64 5.11 -7.76
C GLY A 99 -19.44 4.38 -7.12
N LYS A 100 -18.59 3.70 -7.90
CA LYS A 100 -17.41 2.96 -7.39
C LYS A 100 -16.07 3.51 -7.88
N GLN A 101 -15.98 4.81 -8.17
CA GLN A 101 -14.75 5.47 -8.62
C GLN A 101 -13.87 5.90 -7.44
N GLN A 102 -14.50 6.19 -6.29
CA GLN A 102 -13.80 6.65 -5.08
C GLN A 102 -12.67 5.71 -4.65
N PRO A 103 -12.85 4.37 -4.58
CA PRO A 103 -11.77 3.47 -4.18
C PRO A 103 -10.56 3.53 -5.13
N VAL A 104 -10.75 3.75 -6.43
CA VAL A 104 -9.63 3.89 -7.38
C VAL A 104 -8.82 5.16 -7.09
N LEU A 105 -9.49 6.26 -6.72
CA LEU A 105 -8.84 7.52 -6.35
C LEU A 105 -8.10 7.40 -5.00
N GLU A 106 -8.68 6.68 -4.05
CA GLU A 106 -8.03 6.36 -2.77
C GLU A 106 -6.78 5.50 -3.00
N CYS A 107 -6.88 4.45 -3.81
CA CYS A 107 -5.74 3.61 -4.19
C CYS A 107 -4.65 4.40 -4.92
N MET A 108 -5.03 5.34 -5.79
CA MET A 108 -4.10 6.26 -6.44
C MET A 108 -3.32 7.10 -5.41
N ALA A 109 -4.01 7.64 -4.39
CA ALA A 109 -3.39 8.43 -3.35
C ALA A 109 -2.45 7.59 -2.47
N ILE A 110 -2.88 6.38 -2.07
CA ILE A 110 -2.05 5.43 -1.32
C ILE A 110 -0.79 5.09 -2.12
N ALA A 111 -0.94 4.69 -3.39
CA ALA A 111 0.17 4.31 -4.26
C ALA A 111 1.17 5.46 -4.46
N HIS A 112 0.69 6.69 -4.62
CA HIS A 112 1.56 7.87 -4.69
C HIS A 112 2.32 8.10 -3.39
N SER A 113 1.62 8.07 -2.24
CA SER A 113 2.23 8.33 -0.94
C SER A 113 3.29 7.30 -0.53
N LEU A 114 3.16 6.06 -1.01
CA LEU A 114 4.05 4.93 -0.71
C LEU A 114 5.02 4.62 -1.85
N GLY A 115 5.09 5.45 -2.89
CA GLY A 115 6.03 5.28 -4.01
C GLY A 115 5.81 4.00 -4.84
N VAL A 116 4.58 3.49 -4.90
CA VAL A 116 4.24 2.29 -5.70
C VAL A 116 3.92 2.69 -7.13
N GLU A 117 4.95 3.08 -7.88
CA GLU A 117 4.88 3.68 -9.22
C GLU A 117 4.00 2.91 -10.20
N ASN A 118 4.16 1.59 -10.27
CA ASN A 118 3.38 0.77 -11.21
C ASN A 118 1.88 0.78 -10.90
N LEU A 119 1.51 0.82 -9.61
CA LEU A 119 0.11 0.90 -9.20
C LEU A 119 -0.43 2.32 -9.42
N TYR A 120 0.35 3.33 -9.05
CA TYR A 120 0.01 4.74 -9.27
C TYR A 120 -0.25 5.04 -10.76
N ALA A 121 0.67 4.63 -11.64
CA ALA A 121 0.53 4.80 -13.08
C ALA A 121 -0.70 4.07 -13.64
N ALA A 122 -1.02 2.88 -13.12
CA ALA A 122 -2.22 2.15 -13.52
C ALA A 122 -3.51 2.87 -13.09
N CYS A 123 -3.55 3.40 -11.86
CA CYS A 123 -4.66 4.24 -11.39
C CYS A 123 -4.80 5.50 -12.23
N MET A 124 -3.72 6.25 -12.45
CA MET A 124 -3.71 7.46 -13.28
C MET A 124 -4.25 7.19 -14.68
N LYS A 125 -3.77 6.13 -15.34
CA LYS A 125 -4.25 5.72 -16.67
C LYS A 125 -5.75 5.43 -16.67
N TRP A 126 -6.24 4.73 -15.65
CA TRP A 126 -7.66 4.41 -15.53
C TRP A 126 -8.52 5.66 -15.28
N VAL A 127 -8.09 6.53 -14.37
CA VAL A 127 -8.74 7.81 -14.07
C VAL A 127 -8.80 8.69 -15.31
N GLY A 128 -7.71 8.78 -16.07
CA GLY A 128 -7.67 9.54 -17.33
C GLY A 128 -8.63 9.01 -18.37
N LYS A 129 -8.70 7.69 -18.55
CA LYS A 129 -9.66 7.05 -19.46
C LYS A 129 -11.12 7.33 -19.09
N HIS A 130 -11.38 7.59 -17.81
CA HIS A 130 -12.72 7.78 -17.25
C HIS A 130 -12.90 9.15 -16.59
N PHE A 131 -12.14 10.16 -17.06
CA PHE A 131 -12.01 11.47 -16.40
C PHE A 131 -13.36 12.17 -16.21
N ALA A 132 -14.26 12.09 -17.20
CA ALA A 132 -15.56 12.75 -17.16
C ALA A 132 -16.43 12.30 -15.97
N ARG A 133 -16.26 11.06 -15.50
CA ARG A 133 -16.93 10.55 -14.29
C ARG A 133 -16.10 10.77 -13.04
N CYS A 134 -14.77 10.69 -13.11
CA CYS A 134 -13.93 10.81 -11.92
C CYS A 134 -13.85 12.25 -11.43
N PHE A 135 -13.69 13.22 -12.34
CA PHE A 135 -13.44 14.63 -11.97
C PHE A 135 -14.70 15.35 -11.47
N SER A 136 -15.89 14.82 -11.78
CA SER A 136 -17.16 15.37 -11.30
C SER A 136 -17.49 14.96 -9.85
N GLU A 137 -16.76 14.00 -9.27
CA GLU A 137 -17.06 13.45 -7.95
C GLU A 137 -16.38 14.23 -6.83
N LYS A 138 -17.04 14.29 -5.67
CA LYS A 138 -16.48 14.91 -4.45
C LYS A 138 -15.17 14.25 -4.01
N SER A 139 -15.03 12.96 -4.27
CA SER A 139 -13.81 12.19 -3.95
C SER A 139 -12.59 12.74 -4.68
N PHE A 140 -12.72 13.20 -5.93
CA PHE A 140 -11.62 13.83 -6.66
C PHE A 140 -11.25 15.19 -6.08
N ALA A 141 -12.25 16.01 -5.75
CA ALA A 141 -12.04 17.33 -5.16
C ALA A 141 -11.34 17.27 -3.78
N ASN A 142 -11.49 16.15 -3.06
CA ASN A 142 -10.85 15.90 -1.77
C ASN A 142 -9.40 15.39 -1.88
N LEU A 143 -8.91 15.05 -3.08
CA LEU A 143 -7.51 14.64 -3.26
C LEU A 143 -6.55 15.79 -2.94
N PRO A 144 -5.31 15.50 -2.51
CA PRO A 144 -4.24 16.49 -2.47
C PRO A 144 -4.12 17.25 -3.80
N THR A 145 -3.87 18.56 -3.73
CA THR A 145 -3.78 19.44 -4.92
C THR A 145 -2.74 18.96 -5.93
N GLU A 146 -1.64 18.37 -5.45
CA GLU A 146 -0.63 17.74 -6.29
C GLU A 146 -1.22 16.63 -7.17
N LEU A 147 -2.02 15.72 -6.60
CA LEU A 147 -2.66 14.64 -7.35
C LEU A 147 -3.71 15.15 -8.33
N GLN A 148 -4.46 16.19 -7.95
CA GLN A 148 -5.40 16.85 -8.86
C GLN A 148 -4.66 17.44 -10.07
N ASN A 149 -3.56 18.15 -9.83
CA ASN A 149 -2.73 18.73 -10.88
C ASN A 149 -2.12 17.64 -11.78
N ASN A 150 -1.59 16.56 -11.21
CA ASN A 150 -1.05 15.44 -11.99
C ASN A 150 -2.11 14.85 -12.93
N CYS A 151 -3.34 14.65 -12.42
CA CYS A 151 -4.47 14.17 -13.22
C CYS A 151 -4.84 15.13 -14.36
N LEU A 152 -4.87 16.44 -14.10
CA LEU A 152 -5.16 17.46 -15.11
C LEU A 152 -4.08 17.53 -16.20
N VAL A 153 -2.81 17.52 -15.81
CA VAL A 153 -1.66 17.54 -16.75
C VAL A 153 -1.68 16.31 -17.65
N MET A 154 -1.93 15.13 -17.07
CA MET A 154 -2.07 13.90 -17.86
C MET A 154 -3.22 14.00 -18.87
N LEU A 155 -4.38 14.53 -18.48
CA LEU A 155 -5.52 14.71 -19.37
C LEU A 155 -5.17 15.67 -20.52
N ILE A 156 -4.58 16.83 -20.21
CA ILE A 156 -4.14 17.81 -21.22
C ILE A 156 -3.19 17.15 -22.22
N ASN A 157 -2.16 16.44 -21.73
CA ASN A 157 -1.19 15.77 -22.58
C ASN A 157 -1.84 14.71 -23.48
N SER A 158 -2.84 13.99 -22.97
CA SER A 158 -3.57 12.99 -23.77
C SER A 158 -4.39 13.63 -24.91
N LEU A 159 -4.96 14.81 -24.68
CA LEU A 159 -5.72 15.55 -25.69
C LEU A 159 -4.81 16.17 -26.75
N VAL A 160 -3.69 16.76 -26.32
CA VAL A 160 -2.71 17.37 -27.24
C VAL A 160 -2.02 16.32 -28.12
N SER A 161 -1.75 15.13 -27.58
CA SER A 161 -1.15 14.03 -28.37
C SER A 161 -2.13 13.35 -29.34
N SER A 162 -3.42 13.69 -29.28
CA SER A 162 -4.47 13.13 -30.14
C SER A 162 -4.79 14.03 -31.35
N VAL A 163 -4.10 15.16 -31.49
CA VAL A 163 -4.17 16.13 -32.60
C VAL A 163 -2.89 16.04 -33.41
#